data_AF-A0AA41MSI0-F1
#
_entry.id   AF-A0AA41MSI0-F1
#
_cell.length_a   1.000
_cell.length_b   1.000
_cell.length_c   1.000
_cell.angle_alpha   90.00
_cell.angle_beta   90.00
_cell.angle_gamma   90.00
#
_symmetry.space_group_name_H-M   'P 1'
#
loop_
_entity.id
_entity.type
_entity.pdbx_description
1 polymer ?
#
loop_
_entity_poly.entity_id
_entity_poly.type
_entity_poly.pdbx_seq_one_letter_code
_entity_poly.pdbx_strand_id
1 'polypeptide(L)'
;MVFVHLYLGNVLALLLFVHYSNGDESTDPGSQRRTQSPRPVSTLGPLTRLEGIKVGYERKVQLVTDRDHFIRTLSLKPLLFEIPGFLSDEECRLIIHLAQMKGLQRSQILPTEEYEEAMSTMQVSQLDLFRLLDQNHDGRLQLREVLAQTRLGNGRWMTPENIQEMYSAIKADPDGDGVLSLQEFSNMDLRDFHKYMRSHKAESSELVRNSHHTWLYQGEGAHHVMRAIRQRVLRLTRLSPEIVELSEPLQVVRYGEGGHYHAHVDSGPVYPETICSHTKLVANESVPFETSCRQVPPTPVPLTPGNLGSFCPQVNLWECLQLGTRSEAPLPYSYMTVLFYLNNVTGGGETVFPVADNRTYDEMSLIQDDVDLRDTRRHCDKGNLRVKPRQGTAVFWYNYLPDGQGWVGDVDDYSLHGGCLVTRGTKWIANNWINVDPSRARQALFQQEMARLAREGGADSQPEWALDRAYSDARVEL
;
A
#
# COMPACT_ATOMS: atom_id res chain seq x y z
N MET A 1 5.75 -0.24 72.78
CA MET A 1 4.89 0.82 72.21
C MET A 1 5.52 1.42 70.95
N VAL A 2 5.73 0.61 69.90
CA VAL A 2 6.34 1.07 68.63
C VAL A 2 5.45 0.73 67.42
N PHE A 3 4.48 -0.17 67.58
CA PHE A 3 3.49 -0.49 66.53
C PHE A 3 2.26 0.43 66.51
N VAL A 4 2.01 1.23 67.56
CA VAL A 4 0.86 2.16 67.62
C VAL A 4 1.16 3.48 66.89
N HIS A 5 2.43 3.90 66.80
CA HIS A 5 2.81 5.18 66.21
C HIS A 5 2.88 5.18 64.68
N LEU A 6 3.19 4.05 64.04
CA LEU A 6 3.17 3.91 62.57
C LEU A 6 1.75 3.81 62.02
N TYR A 7 0.82 3.21 62.75
CA TYR A 7 -0.58 3.08 62.32
C TYR A 7 -1.33 4.42 62.41
N LEU A 8 -1.10 5.20 63.47
CA LEU A 8 -1.65 6.55 63.60
C LEU A 8 -1.10 7.52 62.53
N GLY A 9 0.17 7.42 62.17
CA GLY A 9 0.77 8.24 61.11
C GLY A 9 0.15 7.97 59.74
N ASN A 10 -0.05 6.69 59.38
CA ASN A 10 -0.65 6.32 58.10
C ASN A 10 -2.14 6.68 58.01
N VAL A 11 -2.89 6.59 59.10
CA VAL A 11 -4.31 6.99 59.15
C VAL A 11 -4.46 8.51 59.04
N LEU A 12 -3.60 9.30 59.71
CA LEU A 12 -3.59 10.75 59.58
C LEU A 12 -3.22 11.22 58.16
N ALA A 13 -2.25 10.55 57.51
CA ALA A 13 -1.89 10.84 56.12
C ALA A 13 -3.04 10.53 55.14
N LEU A 14 -3.78 9.44 55.37
CA LEU A 14 -4.95 9.09 54.55
C LEU A 14 -6.11 10.07 54.74
N LEU A 15 -6.37 10.50 55.99
CA LEU A 15 -7.42 11.48 56.30
C LEU A 15 -7.08 12.87 55.76
N LEU A 16 -5.81 13.29 55.79
CA LEU A 16 -5.34 14.52 55.16
C LEU A 16 -5.45 14.45 53.63
N PHE A 17 -5.11 13.31 53.02
CA PHE A 17 -5.25 13.11 51.57
C PHE A 17 -6.72 13.16 51.14
N VAL A 18 -7.63 12.54 51.89
CA VAL A 18 -9.08 12.58 51.61
C VAL A 18 -9.66 13.98 51.86
N HIS A 19 -9.19 14.70 52.88
CA HIS A 19 -9.62 16.09 53.14
C HIS A 19 -9.12 17.06 52.06
N TYR A 20 -7.92 16.85 51.51
CA TYR A 20 -7.39 17.65 50.40
C TYR A 20 -8.06 17.29 49.06
N SER A 21 -8.65 16.11 48.95
CA SER A 21 -9.26 15.61 47.70
C SER A 21 -10.76 15.93 47.58
N ASN A 22 -11.45 16.33 48.66
CA ASN A 22 -12.91 16.55 48.66
C ASN A 22 -13.32 17.86 49.38
N GLY A 23 -13.49 18.93 48.60
CA GLY A 23 -14.28 20.15 48.92
C GLY A 23 -13.50 21.28 49.62
N ASP A 24 -13.71 22.57 49.34
CA ASP A 24 -14.78 23.20 48.55
C ASP A 24 -14.40 24.67 48.19
N GLU A 25 -15.17 25.23 47.26
CA GLU A 25 -15.12 26.59 46.72
C GLU A 25 -15.10 27.76 47.74
N SER A 26 -14.37 28.86 47.45
CA SER A 26 -14.96 30.22 47.23
C SER A 26 -13.96 31.41 47.29
N THR A 27 -14.03 32.29 46.26
CA THR A 27 -13.69 33.76 46.19
C THR A 27 -12.23 34.22 46.37
N ASP A 28 -11.56 35.03 45.53
CA ASP A 28 -11.94 36.12 44.58
C ASP A 28 -10.74 36.44 43.60
N PRO A 29 -10.72 37.49 42.75
CA PRO A 29 -10.89 37.45 41.29
C PRO A 29 -9.59 37.65 40.47
N GLY A 30 -9.54 37.11 39.24
CA GLY A 30 -8.63 37.62 38.20
C GLY A 30 -7.75 36.59 37.47
N SER A 31 -8.30 36.04 36.38
CA SER A 31 -7.68 35.87 35.06
C SER A 31 -8.36 34.67 34.38
N GLN A 32 -9.24 34.95 33.41
CA GLN A 32 -9.90 33.91 32.64
C GLN A 32 -8.89 33.21 31.72
N ARG A 33 -8.15 32.23 32.26
CA ARG A 33 -7.59 31.15 31.45
C ARG A 33 -8.73 30.17 31.18
N ARG A 34 -9.36 30.31 30.01
CA ARG A 34 -10.23 29.29 29.41
C ARG A 34 -9.51 27.94 29.49
N THR A 35 -9.91 27.08 30.42
CA THR A 35 -9.73 25.64 30.31
C THR A 35 -10.52 25.20 29.09
N GLN A 36 -9.81 25.02 27.96
CA GLN A 36 -10.38 24.32 26.82
C GLN A 36 -10.58 22.88 27.29
N SER A 37 -11.83 22.49 27.48
CA SER A 37 -12.26 21.10 27.35
C SER A 37 -11.59 20.50 26.09
N PRO A 38 -11.21 19.21 26.08
CA PRO A 38 -10.75 18.58 24.84
C PRO A 38 -11.83 18.84 23.81
N ARG A 39 -11.49 19.60 22.77
CA ARG A 39 -12.43 19.91 21.69
C ARG A 39 -12.97 18.58 21.18
N PRO A 40 -14.28 18.43 20.97
CA PRO A 40 -14.78 17.22 20.35
C PRO A 40 -14.00 17.01 19.05
N VAL A 41 -13.35 15.86 18.90
CA VAL A 41 -12.72 15.48 17.63
C VAL A 41 -13.83 15.61 16.59
N SER A 42 -13.70 16.56 15.66
CA SER A 42 -14.70 16.74 14.61
C SER A 42 -14.85 15.40 13.90
N THR A 43 -16.00 14.77 14.03
CA THR A 43 -16.26 13.48 13.39
C THR A 43 -16.35 13.73 11.89
N LEU A 44 -15.30 13.34 11.15
CA LEU A 44 -15.28 13.40 9.68
C LEU A 44 -16.54 12.73 9.15
N GLY A 45 -17.27 13.33 8.22
CA GLY A 45 -18.49 12.72 7.65
C GLY A 45 -18.25 11.38 6.94
N PRO A 46 -19.30 10.70 6.46
CA PRO A 46 -19.14 9.47 5.68
C PRO A 46 -18.37 9.74 4.38
N LEU A 47 -17.57 8.76 3.94
CA LEU A 47 -16.85 8.80 2.66
C LEU A 47 -17.82 8.65 1.50
N THR A 48 -17.68 9.51 0.50
CA THR A 48 -18.44 9.37 -0.74
C THR A 48 -17.98 8.13 -1.50
N ARG A 49 -18.94 7.23 -1.81
CA ARG A 49 -18.73 6.09 -2.69
C ARG A 49 -19.73 6.13 -3.84
N LEU A 50 -19.24 6.16 -5.08
CA LEU A 50 -20.09 6.25 -6.27
C LEU A 50 -20.80 4.92 -6.52
N GLU A 51 -22.10 4.92 -6.77
CA GLU A 51 -22.84 3.69 -7.07
C GLU A 51 -22.51 3.15 -8.47
N GLY A 52 -22.23 1.85 -8.58
CA GLY A 52 -21.98 1.19 -9.87
C GLY A 52 -23.24 0.98 -10.72
N ILE A 53 -24.39 0.77 -10.07
CA ILE A 53 -25.69 0.40 -10.65
C ILE A 53 -25.65 -0.93 -11.42
N LYS A 54 -25.03 -0.96 -12.60
CA LYS A 54 -24.79 -2.16 -13.40
C LYS A 54 -23.65 -1.93 -14.37
N VAL A 55 -23.01 -3.01 -14.83
CA VAL A 55 -22.01 -2.97 -15.90
C VAL A 55 -22.59 -2.29 -17.14
N GLY A 56 -21.82 -1.37 -17.73
CA GLY A 56 -22.23 -0.58 -18.90
C GLY A 56 -23.17 0.59 -18.59
N TYR A 57 -23.54 0.82 -17.33
CA TYR A 57 -24.28 2.03 -16.97
C TYR A 57 -23.44 3.27 -17.19
N GLU A 58 -24.01 4.27 -17.86
CA GLU A 58 -23.38 5.57 -18.10
C GLU A 58 -24.14 6.68 -17.40
N ARG A 59 -23.42 7.58 -16.71
CA ARG A 59 -23.97 8.81 -16.14
C ARG A 59 -23.18 10.02 -16.60
N LYS A 60 -23.91 11.10 -16.91
CA LYS A 60 -23.32 12.40 -17.19
C LYS A 60 -22.73 12.99 -15.91
N VAL A 61 -21.53 13.56 -16.00
CA VAL A 61 -20.86 14.29 -14.93
C VAL A 61 -20.21 15.55 -15.51
N GLN A 62 -20.31 16.66 -14.79
CA GLN A 62 -19.69 17.92 -15.19
C GLN A 62 -18.43 18.16 -14.35
N LEU A 63 -17.27 17.90 -14.96
CA LEU A 63 -15.96 18.01 -14.30
C LEU A 63 -15.21 19.29 -14.68
N VAL A 64 -15.57 19.88 -15.81
CA VAL A 64 -15.04 21.12 -16.38
C VAL A 64 -16.20 21.88 -17.02
N THR A 65 -16.05 23.18 -17.20
CA THR A 65 -17.14 24.06 -17.66
C THR A 65 -17.39 23.97 -19.16
N ASP A 66 -16.39 23.54 -19.94
CA ASP A 66 -16.38 23.56 -21.41
C ASP A 66 -16.95 22.29 -22.05
N ARG A 67 -16.98 21.17 -21.32
CA ARG A 67 -17.44 19.88 -21.86
C ARG A 67 -18.02 18.94 -20.82
N ASP A 68 -18.98 18.16 -21.28
CA ASP A 68 -19.58 17.09 -20.52
C ASP A 68 -18.70 15.84 -20.52
N HIS A 69 -18.68 15.13 -19.40
CA HIS A 69 -18.02 13.83 -19.27
C HIS A 69 -19.07 12.76 -18.94
N PHE A 70 -18.75 11.52 -19.24
CA PHE A 70 -19.60 10.37 -18.95
C PHE A 70 -18.80 9.35 -18.14
N ILE A 71 -19.33 8.95 -17.00
CA ILE A 71 -18.78 7.88 -16.18
C ILE A 71 -19.47 6.59 -16.59
N ARG A 72 -18.70 5.62 -17.08
CA ARG A 72 -19.16 4.29 -17.46
C ARG A 72 -18.73 3.26 -16.43
N THR A 73 -19.67 2.49 -15.88
CA THR A 73 -19.35 1.37 -14.98
C THR A 73 -18.76 0.21 -15.78
N LEU A 74 -17.55 -0.22 -15.42
CA LEU A 74 -16.87 -1.34 -16.06
C LEU A 74 -17.09 -2.66 -15.33
N SER A 75 -17.07 -2.62 -13.99
CA SER A 75 -17.38 -3.77 -13.12
C SER A 75 -17.95 -3.30 -11.79
N LEU A 76 -18.55 -4.23 -11.04
CA LEU A 76 -19.04 -4.02 -9.69
C LEU A 76 -18.12 -4.64 -8.63
N LYS A 77 -17.33 -5.65 -9.00
CA LYS A 77 -16.27 -6.28 -8.19
C LYS A 77 -14.98 -6.36 -9.01
N PRO A 78 -14.02 -5.44 -8.87
CA PRO A 78 -14.08 -4.29 -8.00
C PRO A 78 -15.05 -3.26 -8.57
N LEU A 79 -15.42 -2.29 -7.74
CA LEU A 79 -16.22 -1.16 -8.19
C LEU A 79 -15.36 -0.22 -9.06
N LEU A 80 -15.42 -0.41 -10.38
CA LEU A 80 -14.51 0.17 -11.37
C LEU A 80 -15.27 0.97 -12.42
N PHE A 81 -14.73 2.14 -12.77
CA PHE A 81 -15.32 3.07 -13.71
C PHE A 81 -14.33 3.56 -14.75
N GLU A 82 -14.84 4.02 -15.88
CA GLU A 82 -14.11 4.65 -16.97
C GLU A 82 -14.70 6.02 -17.30
N ILE A 83 -13.83 6.99 -17.57
CA ILE A 83 -14.18 8.33 -18.07
C ILE A 83 -13.29 8.64 -19.28
N PRO A 84 -13.80 8.45 -20.50
CA PRO A 84 -13.10 8.85 -21.71
C PRO A 84 -12.83 10.35 -21.73
N GLY A 85 -11.64 10.74 -22.19
CA GLY A 85 -11.27 12.15 -22.37
C GLY A 85 -11.21 12.97 -21.09
N PHE A 86 -11.08 12.36 -19.90
CA PHE A 86 -10.90 13.06 -18.63
C PHE A 86 -9.76 14.08 -18.66
N LEU A 87 -8.64 13.74 -19.30
CA LEU A 87 -7.55 14.67 -19.63
C LEU A 87 -7.60 15.05 -21.11
N SER A 88 -7.17 16.28 -21.44
CA SER A 88 -6.91 16.67 -22.83
C SER A 88 -5.57 16.12 -23.33
N ASP A 89 -5.37 16.13 -24.65
CA ASP A 89 -4.11 15.72 -25.27
C ASP A 89 -2.93 16.63 -24.89
N GLU A 90 -3.19 17.90 -24.59
CA GLU A 90 -2.19 18.84 -24.12
C GLU A 90 -1.80 18.56 -22.66
N GLU A 91 -2.78 18.29 -21.80
CA GLU A 91 -2.54 17.90 -20.40
C GLU A 91 -1.71 16.62 -20.33
N CYS A 92 -2.04 15.62 -21.16
CA CYS A 92 -1.27 14.37 -21.24
C CYS A 92 0.20 14.60 -21.62
N ARG A 93 0.44 15.41 -22.66
CA ARG A 93 1.80 15.75 -23.13
C ARG A 93 2.59 16.52 -22.08
N LEU A 94 1.95 17.45 -21.38
CA LEU A 94 2.57 18.21 -20.30
C LEU A 94 3.03 17.29 -19.17
N ILE A 95 2.17 16.36 -18.70
CA ILE A 95 2.52 15.42 -17.63
C ILE A 95 3.75 14.58 -18.01
N ILE A 96 3.76 14.03 -19.24
CA ILE A 96 4.90 13.27 -19.75
C ILE A 96 6.16 14.13 -19.78
N HIS A 97 6.07 15.36 -20.27
CA HIS A 97 7.21 16.26 -20.37
C HIS A 97 7.78 16.63 -19.00
N LEU A 98 6.93 16.98 -18.03
CA LEU A 98 7.35 17.26 -16.66
C LEU A 98 8.04 16.05 -16.01
N ALA A 99 7.50 14.85 -16.24
CA ALA A 99 8.11 13.61 -15.74
C ALA A 99 9.47 13.32 -16.38
N GLN A 100 9.63 13.57 -17.68
CA GLN A 100 10.90 13.43 -18.37
C GLN A 100 11.95 14.44 -17.86
N MET A 101 11.55 15.70 -17.67
CA MET A 101 12.42 16.76 -17.15
C MET A 101 12.89 16.49 -15.72
N LYS A 102 12.00 15.96 -14.87
CA LYS A 102 12.37 15.55 -13.50
C LYS A 102 13.32 14.35 -13.47
N GLY A 103 13.33 13.54 -14.52
CA GLY A 103 14.04 12.26 -14.57
C GLY A 103 13.21 11.14 -13.96
N LEU A 104 13.27 9.97 -14.60
CA LEU A 104 12.60 8.76 -14.12
C LEU A 104 13.62 7.81 -13.50
N GLN A 105 13.19 7.12 -12.45
CA GLN A 105 13.96 6.08 -11.78
C GLN A 105 13.30 4.72 -11.99
N ARG A 106 14.08 3.64 -11.89
CA ARG A 106 13.53 2.27 -11.99
C ARG A 106 12.50 2.07 -10.89
N SER A 107 11.33 1.51 -11.24
CA SER A 107 10.21 1.37 -10.30
C SER A 107 10.36 0.27 -9.27
N GLN A 108 11.30 -0.65 -9.48
CA GLN A 108 11.69 -1.65 -8.52
C GLN A 108 13.21 -1.79 -8.56
N ILE A 109 13.87 -1.53 -7.44
CA ILE A 109 15.28 -1.84 -7.20
C ILE A 109 15.43 -3.36 -7.17
N LEU A 110 16.53 -3.82 -7.75
CA LEU A 110 16.91 -5.23 -7.65
C LEU A 110 17.12 -5.60 -6.17
N PRO A 111 16.86 -6.86 -5.80
CA PRO A 111 17.10 -7.31 -4.42
C PRO A 111 18.56 -7.03 -4.02
N THR A 112 18.77 -6.43 -2.84
CA THR A 112 20.10 -6.11 -2.31
C THR A 112 20.52 -7.14 -1.27
N GLU A 113 21.83 -7.34 -1.11
CA GLU A 113 22.43 -8.30 -0.17
C GLU A 113 21.97 -8.05 1.30
N GLU A 114 21.78 -6.78 1.68
CA GLU A 114 21.37 -6.36 3.03
C GLU A 114 19.93 -6.77 3.39
N TYR A 115 19.00 -6.75 2.43
CA TYR A 115 17.61 -7.18 2.65
C TYR A 115 17.52 -8.71 2.83
N GLU A 116 18.37 -9.44 2.09
CA GLU A 116 18.46 -10.90 2.20
C GLU A 116 19.11 -11.34 3.52
N GLU A 117 20.07 -10.58 4.03
CA GLU A 117 20.60 -10.80 5.38
C GLU A 117 19.53 -10.58 6.45
N ALA A 118 18.69 -9.53 6.34
CA ALA A 118 17.57 -9.31 7.25
C ALA A 118 16.56 -10.48 7.23
N MET A 119 16.21 -11.00 6.05
CA MET A 119 15.34 -12.18 5.92
C MET A 119 15.97 -13.44 6.54
N SER A 120 17.30 -13.60 6.45
CA SER A 120 18.00 -14.74 7.06
C SER A 120 17.98 -14.73 8.60
N THR A 121 17.64 -13.59 9.22
CA THR A 121 17.48 -13.49 10.68
C THR A 121 16.09 -13.90 11.18
N MET A 122 15.15 -14.22 10.29
CA MET A 122 13.84 -14.76 10.68
C MET A 122 13.98 -16.13 11.36
N GLN A 123 13.56 -16.21 12.61
CA GLN A 123 13.52 -17.45 13.38
C GLN A 123 12.18 -18.16 13.16
N VAL A 124 11.96 -18.69 11.95
CA VAL A 124 10.84 -19.61 11.68
C VAL A 124 11.42 -21.01 11.54
N SER A 125 10.84 -21.99 12.24
CA SER A 125 11.30 -23.38 12.08
C SER A 125 10.95 -23.87 10.68
N GLN A 126 11.78 -24.75 10.11
CA GLN A 126 11.55 -25.31 8.78
C GLN A 126 10.20 -26.06 8.70
N LEU A 127 9.76 -26.68 9.79
CA LEU A 127 8.45 -27.33 9.86
C LEU A 127 7.29 -26.33 9.87
N ASP A 128 7.43 -25.20 10.58
CA ASP A 128 6.40 -24.16 10.59
C ASP A 128 6.30 -23.46 9.22
N LEU A 129 7.44 -23.26 8.55
CA LEU A 129 7.45 -22.77 7.18
C LEU A 129 6.75 -23.76 6.24
N PHE A 130 7.04 -25.07 6.33
CA PHE A 130 6.35 -26.07 5.51
C PHE A 130 4.83 -26.00 5.71
N ARG A 131 4.36 -25.98 6.96
CA ARG A 131 2.91 -25.91 7.27
C ARG A 131 2.25 -24.61 6.81
N LEU A 132 3.02 -23.53 6.70
CA LEU A 132 2.55 -22.26 6.16
C LEU A 132 2.37 -22.32 4.64
N LEU A 133 3.28 -23.03 3.96
CA LEU A 133 3.24 -23.19 2.51
C LEU A 133 2.20 -24.23 2.08
N ASP A 134 2.05 -25.33 2.83
CA ASP A 134 1.09 -26.42 2.58
C ASP A 134 -0.34 -25.97 2.92
N GLN A 135 -1.00 -25.31 1.97
CA GLN A 135 -2.31 -24.69 2.12
C GLN A 135 -3.44 -25.72 2.15
N ASN A 136 -3.30 -26.80 1.39
CA ASN A 136 -4.31 -27.87 1.35
C ASN A 136 -4.06 -28.96 2.41
N HIS A 137 -2.95 -28.87 3.15
CA HIS A 137 -2.57 -29.73 4.27
C HIS A 137 -2.42 -31.21 3.87
N ASP A 138 -1.95 -31.47 2.65
CA ASP A 138 -1.75 -32.84 2.14
C ASP A 138 -0.33 -33.38 2.38
N GLY A 139 0.55 -32.57 3.00
CA GLY A 139 1.92 -32.95 3.33
C GLY A 139 2.88 -32.88 2.14
N ARG A 140 2.50 -32.22 1.05
CA ARG A 140 3.28 -32.06 -0.18
C ARG A 140 3.16 -30.64 -0.72
N LEU A 141 4.27 -29.92 -0.89
CA LEU A 141 4.23 -28.57 -1.45
C LEU A 141 4.16 -28.61 -2.97
N GLN A 142 2.99 -28.28 -3.51
CA GLN A 142 2.78 -28.15 -4.95
C GLN A 142 3.30 -26.80 -5.47
N LEU A 143 3.58 -26.72 -6.79
CA LEU A 143 4.07 -25.50 -7.43
C LEU A 143 3.15 -24.31 -7.16
N ARG A 144 1.82 -24.47 -7.27
CA ARG A 144 0.85 -23.42 -6.95
C ARG A 144 0.97 -22.87 -5.53
N GLU A 145 1.31 -23.69 -4.55
CA GLU A 145 1.44 -23.28 -3.15
C GLU A 145 2.68 -22.43 -2.92
N VAL A 146 3.77 -22.78 -3.60
CA VAL A 146 5.01 -21.99 -3.60
C VAL A 146 4.82 -20.69 -4.39
N LEU A 147 4.10 -20.75 -5.52
CA LEU A 147 3.75 -19.57 -6.33
C LEU A 147 2.81 -18.61 -5.59
N ALA A 148 1.91 -19.12 -4.73
CA ALA A 148 1.08 -18.28 -3.87
C ALA A 148 1.94 -17.36 -2.99
N GLN A 149 3.13 -17.82 -2.60
CA GLN A 149 4.07 -17.08 -1.77
C GLN A 149 5.12 -16.32 -2.58
N THR A 150 4.68 -15.36 -3.40
CA THR A 150 5.56 -14.52 -4.24
C THR A 150 6.65 -13.77 -3.45
N ARG A 151 6.45 -13.59 -2.13
CA ARG A 151 7.42 -12.99 -1.21
C ARG A 151 8.72 -13.79 -1.12
N LEU A 152 8.69 -15.11 -1.32
CA LEU A 152 9.88 -15.96 -1.33
C LEU A 152 10.85 -15.59 -2.46
N GLY A 153 10.33 -15.04 -3.56
CA GLY A 153 11.15 -14.55 -4.67
C GLY A 153 11.86 -13.22 -4.39
N ASN A 154 11.59 -12.58 -3.24
CA ASN A 154 12.20 -11.31 -2.85
C ASN A 154 12.12 -10.23 -3.95
N GLY A 155 10.96 -10.11 -4.62
CA GLY A 155 10.77 -9.16 -5.73
C GLY A 155 11.09 -9.73 -7.12
N ARG A 156 11.69 -10.92 -7.22
CA ARG A 156 11.64 -11.72 -8.45
C ARG A 156 10.26 -12.35 -8.58
N TRP A 157 9.72 -12.34 -9.80
CA TRP A 157 8.50 -13.07 -10.14
C TRP A 157 8.85 -14.55 -10.29
N MET A 158 8.19 -15.40 -9.51
CA MET A 158 8.40 -16.84 -9.56
C MET A 158 7.49 -17.44 -10.61
N THR A 159 8.02 -18.35 -11.43
CA THR A 159 7.28 -19.13 -12.42
C THR A 159 7.50 -20.62 -12.17
N PRO A 160 6.61 -21.51 -12.64
CA PRO A 160 6.84 -22.96 -12.56
C PRO A 160 8.24 -23.36 -13.04
N GLU A 161 8.70 -22.80 -14.16
CA GLU A 161 10.00 -23.14 -14.73
C GLU A 161 11.15 -22.66 -13.86
N ASN A 162 11.09 -21.43 -13.32
CA ASN A 162 12.15 -20.92 -12.45
C ASN A 162 12.21 -21.63 -11.10
N ILE A 163 11.06 -22.08 -10.57
CA ILE A 163 11.02 -22.88 -9.34
C ILE A 163 11.67 -24.24 -9.58
N GLN A 164 11.34 -24.91 -10.67
CA GLN A 164 11.93 -26.21 -11.01
C GLN A 164 13.43 -26.12 -11.31
N GLU A 165 13.86 -25.07 -12.00
CA GLU A 165 15.28 -24.77 -12.24
C GLU A 165 16.04 -24.60 -10.93
N MET A 166 15.46 -23.84 -9.99
CA MET A 166 16.02 -23.67 -8.66
C MET A 166 16.06 -24.99 -7.88
N TYR A 167 14.98 -25.78 -7.88
CA TYR A 167 14.94 -27.08 -7.20
C TYR A 167 16.03 -28.02 -7.73
N SER A 168 16.23 -28.04 -9.04
CA SER A 168 17.30 -28.81 -9.69
C SER A 168 18.69 -28.30 -9.27
N ALA A 169 18.89 -26.98 -9.22
CA ALA A 169 20.17 -26.37 -8.87
C ALA A 169 20.58 -26.64 -7.41
N ILE A 170 19.64 -26.60 -6.47
CA ILE A 170 19.88 -26.86 -5.04
C ILE A 170 19.62 -28.32 -4.63
N LYS A 171 19.21 -29.18 -5.58
CA LYS A 171 18.84 -30.59 -5.36
C LYS A 171 17.74 -30.77 -4.30
N ALA A 172 16.76 -29.85 -4.29
CA ALA A 172 15.63 -29.92 -3.38
C ALA A 172 14.62 -31.01 -3.75
N ASP A 173 14.55 -31.37 -5.03
CA ASP A 173 13.60 -32.32 -5.61
C ASP A 173 14.38 -33.49 -6.27
N PRO A 174 14.70 -34.56 -5.52
CA PRO A 174 15.51 -35.68 -6.02
C PRO A 174 14.75 -36.64 -6.94
N ASP A 175 13.43 -36.79 -6.76
CA ASP A 175 12.62 -37.65 -7.60
C ASP A 175 12.09 -36.94 -8.87
N GLY A 176 12.16 -35.61 -8.89
CA GLY A 176 11.93 -34.77 -10.06
C GLY A 176 10.45 -34.66 -10.43
N ASP A 177 9.55 -34.85 -9.45
CA ASP A 177 8.11 -34.77 -9.68
C ASP A 177 7.57 -33.33 -9.63
N GLY A 178 8.41 -32.35 -9.26
CA GLY A 178 8.08 -30.94 -9.16
C GLY A 178 7.34 -30.56 -7.87
N VAL A 179 7.23 -31.48 -6.91
CA VAL A 179 6.51 -31.34 -5.65
C VAL A 179 7.48 -31.61 -4.50
N LEU A 180 7.52 -30.75 -3.48
CA LEU A 180 8.37 -31.00 -2.32
C LEU A 180 7.58 -31.71 -1.22
N SER A 181 7.84 -33.00 -1.01
CA SER A 181 7.33 -33.71 0.16
C SER A 181 7.92 -33.11 1.45
N LEU A 182 7.25 -33.35 2.59
CA LEU A 182 7.79 -32.96 3.89
C LEU A 182 9.22 -33.49 4.14
N GLN A 183 9.53 -34.68 3.64
CA GLN A 183 10.85 -35.29 3.79
C GLN A 183 11.90 -34.56 2.96
N GLU A 184 11.61 -34.25 1.69
CA GLU A 184 12.50 -33.50 0.81
C GLU A 184 12.72 -32.08 1.33
N PHE A 185 11.63 -31.41 1.73
CA PHE A 185 11.71 -30.08 2.30
C PHE A 185 12.56 -30.07 3.57
N SER A 186 12.42 -31.06 4.46
CA SER A 186 13.21 -31.16 5.70
C SER A 186 14.68 -31.51 5.47
N ASN A 187 14.98 -32.22 4.38
CA ASN A 187 16.34 -32.59 4.00
C ASN A 187 17.10 -31.45 3.32
N MET A 188 16.38 -30.44 2.80
CA MET A 188 16.96 -29.27 2.14
C MET A 188 17.65 -28.34 3.15
N ASP A 189 18.81 -27.80 2.76
CA ASP A 189 19.44 -26.70 3.48
C ASP A 189 18.97 -25.35 2.92
N LEU A 190 18.23 -24.58 3.72
CA LEU A 190 17.73 -23.25 3.33
C LEU A 190 18.88 -22.27 2.98
N ARG A 191 20.11 -22.53 3.42
CA ARG A 191 21.28 -21.73 3.03
C ARG A 191 21.60 -21.87 1.54
N ASP A 192 21.37 -23.03 0.95
CA ASP A 192 21.60 -23.26 -0.48
C ASP A 192 20.55 -22.51 -1.31
N PHE A 193 19.30 -22.43 -0.84
CA PHE A 193 18.28 -21.56 -1.43
C PHE A 193 18.70 -20.09 -1.40
N HIS A 194 19.13 -19.56 -0.24
CA HIS A 194 19.61 -18.18 -0.15
C HIS A 194 20.83 -17.91 -1.05
N LYS A 195 21.75 -18.88 -1.14
CA LYS A 195 22.93 -18.77 -2.01
C LYS A 195 22.56 -18.78 -3.50
N TYR A 196 21.56 -19.57 -3.88
CA TYR A 196 21.03 -19.58 -5.24
C TYR A 196 20.45 -18.21 -5.60
N MET A 197 19.60 -17.65 -4.74
CA MET A 197 18.97 -16.34 -4.94
C MET A 197 20.02 -15.21 -5.06
N ARG A 198 21.09 -15.22 -4.24
CA ARG A 198 22.21 -14.27 -4.34
C ARG A 198 22.97 -14.32 -5.66
N SER A 199 23.19 -15.53 -6.17
CA SER A 199 24.05 -15.75 -7.34
C SER A 199 23.33 -15.55 -8.67
N HIS A 200 22.01 -15.72 -8.69
CA HIS A 200 21.19 -15.60 -9.91
C HIS A 200 20.53 -14.22 -9.97
N LYS A 201 21.24 -13.25 -10.57
CA LYS A 201 20.71 -11.91 -10.81
C LYS A 201 19.52 -11.98 -11.78
N ALA A 202 18.36 -11.53 -11.31
CA ALA A 202 17.16 -11.44 -12.13
C ALA A 202 17.27 -10.32 -13.17
N GLU A 203 16.90 -10.63 -14.41
CA GLU A 203 16.67 -9.61 -15.44
C GLU A 203 15.42 -8.80 -15.12
N SER A 204 15.34 -7.57 -15.63
CA SER A 204 14.17 -6.69 -15.36
C SER A 204 12.83 -7.29 -15.77
N SER A 205 12.82 -8.14 -16.80
CA SER A 205 11.64 -8.88 -17.26
C SER A 205 11.16 -9.96 -16.29
N GLU A 206 11.99 -10.36 -15.34
CA GLU A 206 11.69 -11.36 -14.31
C GLU A 206 11.32 -10.73 -12.97
N LEU A 207 11.23 -9.40 -12.90
CA LEU A 207 10.79 -8.70 -11.69
C LEU A 207 9.26 -8.64 -11.62
N VAL A 208 8.73 -8.51 -10.40
CA VAL A 208 7.31 -8.24 -10.15
C VAL A 208 6.84 -6.99 -10.92
N ARG A 209 7.65 -5.91 -10.90
CA ARG A 209 7.38 -4.64 -11.59
C ARG A 209 8.54 -4.25 -12.50
N ASN A 210 8.26 -4.11 -13.79
CA ASN A 210 9.22 -3.67 -14.80
C ASN A 210 8.78 -2.36 -15.47
N SER A 211 9.11 -1.24 -14.82
CA SER A 211 8.81 0.11 -15.31
C SER A 211 9.80 1.14 -14.76
N HIS A 212 9.69 2.37 -15.24
CA HIS A 212 10.32 3.54 -14.65
C HIS A 212 9.25 4.52 -14.19
N HIS A 213 9.49 5.27 -13.12
CA HIS A 213 8.52 6.23 -12.62
C HIS A 213 9.19 7.46 -12.00
N THR A 214 8.39 8.50 -11.78
CA THR A 214 8.72 9.68 -11.00
C THR A 214 7.44 10.25 -10.39
N TRP A 215 7.56 11.30 -9.58
CA TRP A 215 6.45 11.90 -8.84
C TRP A 215 6.32 13.37 -9.16
N LEU A 216 5.11 13.84 -9.46
CA LEU A 216 4.80 15.23 -9.76
C LEU A 216 3.93 15.84 -8.66
N TYR A 217 4.41 16.96 -8.12
CA TYR A 217 3.67 17.73 -7.13
C TYR A 217 2.48 18.46 -7.77
N GLN A 218 1.37 18.58 -7.03
CA GLN A 218 0.11 19.18 -7.50
C GLN A 218 -0.47 20.24 -6.55
N GLY A 219 0.25 20.64 -5.51
CA GLY A 219 -0.18 21.69 -4.58
C GLY A 219 0.23 23.08 -5.05
N GLU A 220 0.17 24.05 -4.14
CA GLU A 220 0.54 25.45 -4.42
C GLU A 220 2.00 25.59 -4.84
N GLY A 221 2.25 26.34 -5.91
CA GLY A 221 3.55 26.44 -6.57
C GLY A 221 3.75 25.46 -7.74
N ALA A 222 2.89 24.45 -7.90
CA ALA A 222 2.91 23.59 -9.09
C ALA A 222 2.33 24.29 -10.33
N HIS A 223 2.69 23.77 -11.51
CA HIS A 223 2.11 24.21 -12.78
C HIS A 223 0.58 24.21 -12.73
N HIS A 224 -0.07 25.27 -13.23
CA HIS A 224 -1.51 25.48 -13.08
C HIS A 224 -2.37 24.31 -13.59
N VAL A 225 -1.95 23.63 -14.68
CA VAL A 225 -2.59 22.41 -15.18
C VAL A 225 -2.55 21.27 -14.15
N MET A 226 -1.43 21.06 -13.46
CA MET A 226 -1.30 20.01 -12.45
C MET A 226 -2.28 20.24 -11.29
N ARG A 227 -2.43 21.51 -10.87
CA ARG A 227 -3.43 21.93 -9.87
C ARG A 227 -4.86 21.74 -10.39
N ALA A 228 -5.13 22.12 -11.65
CA ALA A 228 -6.44 21.95 -12.27
C ALA A 228 -6.88 20.47 -12.35
N ILE A 229 -5.94 19.56 -12.62
CA ILE A 229 -6.19 18.11 -12.62
C ILE A 229 -6.54 17.61 -11.22
N ARG A 230 -5.79 18.01 -10.17
CA ARG A 230 -6.13 17.68 -8.77
C ARG A 230 -7.53 18.16 -8.40
N GLN A 231 -7.89 19.38 -8.77
CA GLN A 231 -9.24 19.92 -8.55
C GLN A 231 -10.32 19.16 -9.34
N ARG A 232 -9.99 18.64 -10.53
CA ARG A 232 -10.88 17.78 -11.31
C ARG A 232 -11.11 16.42 -10.63
N VAL A 233 -10.06 15.85 -10.04
CA VAL A 233 -10.13 14.62 -9.22
C VAL A 233 -11.00 14.87 -7.98
N LEU A 234 -10.82 15.99 -7.29
CA LEU A 234 -11.66 16.37 -6.15
C LEU A 234 -13.16 16.45 -6.52
N ARG A 235 -13.49 17.08 -7.65
CA ARG A 235 -14.88 17.15 -8.15
C ARG A 235 -15.43 15.78 -8.55
N LEU A 236 -14.59 14.89 -9.08
CA LEU A 236 -14.96 13.53 -9.44
C LEU A 236 -15.28 12.69 -8.20
N THR A 237 -14.37 12.64 -7.22
CA THR A 237 -14.49 11.76 -6.05
C THR A 237 -15.51 12.26 -5.05
N ARG A 238 -15.75 13.58 -5.01
CA ARG A 238 -16.59 14.26 -4.00
C ARG A 238 -16.18 13.90 -2.57
N LEU A 239 -14.88 13.65 -2.37
CA LEU A 239 -14.26 13.52 -1.06
C LEU A 239 -13.94 14.92 -0.51
N SER A 240 -13.56 14.99 0.76
CA SER A 240 -13.16 16.27 1.34
C SER A 240 -11.85 16.76 0.68
N PRO A 241 -11.66 18.09 0.52
CA PRO A 241 -10.42 18.65 0.00
C PRO A 241 -9.19 18.15 0.77
N GLU A 242 -9.30 18.04 2.09
CA GLU A 242 -8.23 17.59 2.97
C GLU A 242 -7.79 16.16 2.66
N ILE A 243 -8.72 15.25 2.33
CA ILE A 243 -8.38 13.88 1.93
C ILE A 243 -7.56 13.92 0.63
N VAL A 244 -8.05 14.61 -0.39
CA VAL A 244 -7.43 14.61 -1.73
C VAL A 244 -6.10 15.36 -1.75
N GLU A 245 -5.98 16.47 -1.02
CA GLU A 245 -4.79 17.32 -1.04
C GLU A 245 -3.65 16.78 -0.19
N LEU A 246 -3.96 16.05 0.89
CA LEU A 246 -2.98 15.37 1.77
C LEU A 246 -2.64 13.94 1.31
N SER A 247 -3.18 13.50 0.17
CA SER A 247 -2.81 12.23 -0.45
C SER A 247 -1.46 12.31 -1.18
N GLU A 248 -0.94 11.15 -1.58
CA GLU A 248 0.30 11.01 -2.34
C GLU A 248 0.36 11.91 -3.60
N PRO A 249 1.56 12.36 -3.99
CA PRO A 249 1.73 13.11 -5.23
C PRO A 249 1.40 12.23 -6.45
N LEU A 250 1.18 12.87 -7.61
CA LEU A 250 0.86 12.14 -8.84
C LEU A 250 2.08 11.33 -9.30
N GLN A 251 2.01 10.00 -9.28
CA GLN A 251 3.06 9.18 -9.85
C GLN A 251 2.85 9.06 -11.36
N VAL A 252 3.93 9.25 -12.12
CA VAL A 252 3.96 9.09 -13.58
C VAL A 252 4.84 7.89 -13.89
N VAL A 253 4.29 6.92 -14.63
CA VAL A 253 4.97 5.66 -14.93
C VAL A 253 5.13 5.49 -16.43
N ARG A 254 6.33 5.08 -16.83
CA ARG A 254 6.72 4.69 -18.18
C ARG A 254 7.02 3.20 -18.22
N TYR A 255 6.26 2.47 -19.02
CA TYR A 255 6.59 1.12 -19.46
C TYR A 255 7.20 1.19 -20.86
N GLY A 256 8.42 0.68 -20.99
CA GLY A 256 9.02 0.43 -22.31
C GLY A 256 8.43 -0.82 -22.95
N GLU A 257 8.83 -1.11 -24.18
CA GLU A 257 8.57 -2.42 -24.79
C GLU A 257 9.19 -3.53 -23.92
N GLY A 258 8.42 -4.58 -23.66
CA GLY A 258 8.77 -5.64 -22.71
C GLY A 258 8.45 -5.33 -21.24
N GLY A 259 8.03 -4.11 -20.92
CA GLY A 259 7.62 -3.69 -19.58
C GLY A 259 6.26 -4.26 -19.17
N HIS A 260 6.10 -4.53 -17.88
CA HIS A 260 4.92 -5.15 -17.29
C HIS A 260 4.84 -4.82 -15.78
N TYR A 261 3.70 -5.11 -15.17
CA TYR A 261 3.54 -5.15 -13.72
C TYR A 261 2.58 -6.29 -13.40
N HIS A 262 3.05 -7.31 -12.70
CA HIS A 262 2.24 -8.47 -12.30
C HIS A 262 1.06 -8.05 -11.41
N ALA A 263 0.00 -8.86 -11.40
CA ALA A 263 -1.23 -8.47 -10.74
C ALA A 263 -1.04 -8.33 -9.21
N HIS A 264 -1.54 -7.25 -8.64
CA HIS A 264 -1.43 -6.90 -7.23
C HIS A 264 -2.64 -6.09 -6.79
N VAL A 265 -2.79 -5.91 -5.49
CA VAL A 265 -3.69 -4.92 -4.88
C VAL A 265 -2.91 -3.68 -4.50
N ASP A 266 -3.55 -2.52 -4.61
CA ASP A 266 -2.90 -1.22 -4.31
C ASP A 266 -2.83 -0.93 -2.81
N SER A 267 -3.54 -1.69 -1.97
CA SER A 267 -3.56 -1.48 -0.53
C SER A 267 -3.49 -2.79 0.26
N GLY A 268 -2.91 -2.71 1.46
CA GLY A 268 -2.73 -3.85 2.35
C GLY A 268 -3.94 -4.19 3.23
N PRO A 269 -3.93 -5.38 3.85
CA PRO A 269 -4.96 -5.79 4.81
C PRO A 269 -5.05 -4.81 5.99
N VAL A 270 -6.22 -4.78 6.63
CA VAL A 270 -6.54 -3.88 7.73
C VAL A 270 -6.63 -4.69 9.02
N TYR A 271 -5.70 -4.45 9.94
CA TYR A 271 -5.73 -4.94 11.31
C TYR A 271 -5.88 -3.77 12.29
N PRO A 272 -6.35 -3.99 13.53
CA PRO A 272 -6.50 -2.91 14.53
C PRO A 272 -5.21 -2.09 14.76
N GLU A 273 -4.07 -2.77 14.75
CA GLU A 273 -2.71 -2.26 14.94
C GLU A 273 -2.08 -1.66 13.68
N THR A 274 -2.73 -1.79 12.52
CA THR A 274 -2.22 -1.27 11.25
C THR A 274 -2.00 0.24 11.30
N ILE A 275 -0.81 0.69 10.90
CA ILE A 275 -0.43 2.11 10.82
C ILE A 275 -0.25 2.52 9.36
N CYS A 276 -0.91 3.60 8.95
CA CYS A 276 -0.79 4.12 7.60
C CYS A 276 0.42 5.05 7.47
N SER A 277 1.21 4.90 6.40
CA SER A 277 2.39 5.74 6.18
C SER A 277 2.06 7.23 6.10
N HIS A 278 0.91 7.59 5.51
CA HIS A 278 0.50 8.99 5.35
C HIS A 278 0.03 9.64 6.65
N THR A 279 -0.42 8.88 7.66
CA THR A 279 -0.88 9.40 8.97
C THR A 279 0.12 9.20 10.12
N LYS A 280 1.33 8.68 9.82
CA LYS A 280 2.33 8.24 10.82
C LYS A 280 2.74 9.31 11.84
N LEU A 281 2.72 10.60 11.48
CA LEU A 281 3.17 11.72 12.33
C LEU A 281 2.46 11.83 13.69
N VAL A 282 1.30 11.18 13.87
CA VAL A 282 0.49 11.23 15.10
C VAL A 282 0.61 9.97 15.97
N ALA A 283 1.37 8.95 15.53
CA ALA A 283 1.70 7.79 16.35
C ALA A 283 2.88 8.14 17.26
N ASN A 284 2.63 8.31 18.55
CA ASN A 284 3.58 8.88 19.53
C ASN A 284 4.72 7.92 19.95
N GLU A 285 5.09 6.96 19.11
CA GLU A 285 6.13 5.97 19.38
C GLU A 285 6.93 5.66 18.11
N SER A 286 8.26 5.66 18.24
CA SER A 286 9.13 4.85 17.37
C SER A 286 8.86 3.38 17.69
N VAL A 287 7.83 2.82 17.06
CA VAL A 287 7.44 1.42 17.21
C VAL A 287 8.47 0.50 16.51
N PRO A 288 8.66 -0.75 16.97
CA PRO A 288 9.64 -1.70 16.40
C PRO A 288 9.35 -2.15 14.96
N PHE A 289 8.42 -1.51 14.28
CA PHE A 289 7.94 -1.77 12.92
C PHE A 289 8.05 -0.48 12.10
N GLU A 290 9.23 0.12 12.15
CA GLU A 290 9.59 1.21 11.26
C GLU A 290 9.82 0.67 9.86
N THR A 291 8.99 1.12 8.92
CA THR A 291 9.33 1.00 7.52
C THR A 291 8.88 2.23 6.76
N SER A 292 9.83 2.73 5.99
CA SER A 292 9.68 3.86 5.07
C SER A 292 9.17 3.35 3.73
N CYS A 293 8.56 4.23 2.95
CA CYS A 293 8.13 3.99 1.59
C CYS A 293 9.18 3.20 0.80
N ARG A 294 8.69 2.21 0.05
CA ARG A 294 9.39 1.37 -0.92
C ARG A 294 10.75 1.97 -1.39
N GLN A 295 11.83 1.27 -1.02
CA GLN A 295 13.15 1.23 -1.65
C GLN A 295 14.04 2.51 -1.66
N VAL A 296 14.50 2.98 -0.49
CA VAL A 296 15.84 3.57 -0.23
C VAL A 296 16.17 3.34 1.27
N PRO A 297 17.38 2.91 1.70
CA PRO A 297 17.63 2.54 3.09
C PRO A 297 17.88 3.76 4.01
N PRO A 298 17.48 3.73 5.30
CA PRO A 298 18.16 4.49 6.34
C PRO A 298 19.42 3.74 6.81
N THR A 299 20.50 4.48 7.03
CA THR A 299 21.75 3.99 7.64
C THR A 299 21.52 3.35 9.03
N PRO A 300 22.33 2.36 9.44
CA PRO A 300 22.03 1.51 10.59
C PRO A 300 22.32 2.19 11.93
N VAL A 301 21.43 2.00 12.89
CA VAL A 301 21.70 2.13 14.34
C VAL A 301 21.59 0.72 14.96
N PRO A 302 22.57 0.26 15.75
CA PRO A 302 22.58 -1.13 16.23
C PRO A 302 21.89 -1.25 17.59
N LEU A 303 20.95 -2.20 17.79
CA LEU A 303 20.56 -2.67 19.14
C LEU A 303 20.09 -4.15 19.21
N THR A 304 20.25 -4.67 20.43
CA THR A 304 20.49 -6.05 20.92
C THR A 304 19.29 -7.01 21.03
N PRO A 305 19.50 -8.34 21.12
CA PRO A 305 18.44 -9.36 21.14
C PRO A 305 17.94 -9.69 22.56
N GLY A 306 16.62 -9.72 22.74
CA GLY A 306 15.99 -10.28 23.94
C GLY A 306 14.46 -10.34 23.87
N ASN A 307 13.92 -11.55 23.98
CA ASN A 307 12.53 -11.93 24.30
C ASN A 307 11.43 -11.73 23.22
N LEU A 308 11.23 -12.76 22.38
CA LEU A 308 10.02 -12.95 21.56
C LEU A 308 9.06 -14.02 22.11
N GLY A 309 9.32 -14.59 23.30
CA GLY A 309 8.60 -15.76 23.81
C GLY A 309 7.25 -15.53 24.50
N SER A 310 6.72 -14.31 24.57
CA SER A 310 5.61 -14.01 25.50
C SER A 310 4.46 -13.14 24.96
N PHE A 311 4.34 -12.89 23.65
CA PHE A 311 3.40 -11.88 23.13
C PHE A 311 2.27 -12.35 22.20
N CYS A 312 2.05 -13.65 21.99
CA CYS A 312 0.90 -14.15 21.21
C CYS A 312 0.04 -15.16 22.00
N PRO A 313 -0.88 -14.75 22.90
CA PRO A 313 -1.72 -15.70 23.62
C PRO A 313 -3.10 -15.94 23.00
N GLN A 314 -3.54 -15.20 21.96
CA GLN A 314 -4.95 -15.24 21.51
C GLN A 314 -5.24 -15.11 20.00
N VAL A 315 -4.24 -15.16 19.13
CA VAL A 315 -4.42 -15.08 17.66
C VAL A 315 -3.86 -16.33 16.98
N ASN A 316 -4.41 -16.68 15.81
CA ASN A 316 -3.97 -17.88 15.08
C ASN A 316 -2.50 -17.70 14.63
N LEU A 317 -1.79 -18.82 14.41
CA LEU A 317 -0.36 -18.79 14.05
C LEU A 317 -0.10 -18.03 12.72
N TRP A 318 -1.12 -17.99 11.85
CA TRP A 318 -1.14 -17.29 10.56
C TRP A 318 -1.09 -15.76 10.72
N GLU A 319 -1.86 -15.21 11.65
CA GLU A 319 -1.90 -13.79 12.02
C GLU A 319 -0.63 -13.39 12.78
N CYS A 320 -0.12 -14.22 13.70
CA CYS A 320 1.12 -13.92 14.42
C CYS A 320 2.35 -13.88 13.52
N LEU A 321 2.40 -14.66 12.44
CA LEU A 321 3.53 -14.63 11.49
C LEU A 321 3.43 -13.46 10.50
N GLN A 322 2.22 -13.03 10.12
CA GLN A 322 2.05 -11.75 9.40
C GLN A 322 2.56 -10.59 10.26
N LEU A 323 2.22 -10.56 11.55
CA LEU A 323 2.64 -9.53 12.51
C LEU A 323 4.11 -9.64 12.96
N GLY A 324 4.72 -10.82 12.85
CA GLY A 324 6.07 -11.12 13.35
C GLY A 324 7.21 -10.82 12.37
N THR A 325 6.93 -10.40 11.14
CA THR A 325 7.98 -10.16 10.13
C THR A 325 8.66 -8.80 10.36
N ARG A 326 9.87 -8.82 10.93
CA ARG A 326 10.71 -7.65 11.25
C ARG A 326 11.30 -6.90 10.03
N SER A 327 10.57 -6.77 8.92
CA SER A 327 11.02 -6.05 7.72
C SER A 327 9.87 -5.74 6.75
N GLU A 328 8.71 -5.34 7.24
CA GLU A 328 7.55 -5.04 6.39
C GLU A 328 7.66 -3.65 5.75
N ALA A 329 8.08 -3.47 4.49
CA ALA A 329 7.81 -2.18 3.82
C ALA A 329 6.31 -1.85 3.92
N PRO A 330 5.89 -0.65 4.37
CA PRO A 330 4.48 -0.42 4.68
C PRO A 330 3.69 -0.47 3.37
N LEU A 331 2.54 -1.13 3.40
CA LEU A 331 1.64 -1.16 2.26
C LEU A 331 0.98 0.24 2.15
N PRO A 332 0.94 0.87 0.97
CA PRO A 332 0.25 2.14 0.81
C PRO A 332 -1.25 1.95 1.12
N TYR A 333 -1.85 2.82 1.94
CA TYR A 333 -3.28 2.76 2.26
C TYR A 333 -4.02 3.73 1.35
N SER A 334 -4.44 3.23 0.19
CA SER A 334 -5.14 3.99 -0.82
C SER A 334 -6.60 3.57 -0.89
N TYR A 335 -7.53 4.45 -0.49
CA TYR A 335 -8.97 4.21 -0.58
C TYR A 335 -9.43 4.02 -2.03
N MET A 336 -8.87 4.82 -2.94
CA MET A 336 -9.19 4.82 -4.36
C MET A 336 -7.93 5.02 -5.20
N THR A 337 -7.90 4.37 -6.35
CA THR A 337 -6.88 4.61 -7.38
C THR A 337 -7.54 5.28 -8.57
N VAL A 338 -6.98 6.42 -9.01
CA VAL A 338 -7.36 7.09 -10.27
C VAL A 338 -6.18 6.98 -11.24
N LEU A 339 -6.36 6.16 -12.28
CA LEU A 339 -5.37 5.89 -13.32
C LEU A 339 -5.69 6.68 -14.59
N PHE A 340 -4.72 7.42 -15.10
CA PHE A 340 -4.78 8.17 -16.35
C PHE A 340 -3.90 7.50 -17.41
N TYR A 341 -4.45 7.26 -18.61
CA TYR A 341 -3.66 6.89 -19.77
C TYR A 341 -3.15 8.14 -20.48
N LEU A 342 -1.84 8.35 -20.51
CA LEU A 342 -1.23 9.57 -21.04
C LEU A 342 -0.88 9.47 -22.54
N ASN A 343 -0.92 8.26 -23.10
CA ASN A 343 -0.77 8.05 -24.53
C ASN A 343 -1.53 6.81 -25.02
N ASN A 344 -1.74 6.73 -26.33
CA ASN A 344 -2.16 5.49 -26.99
C ASN A 344 -0.95 4.54 -27.07
N VAL A 345 -1.19 3.25 -26.86
CA VAL A 345 -0.16 2.20 -26.94
C VAL A 345 -0.34 1.41 -28.23
N THR A 346 0.75 1.19 -28.97
CA THR A 346 0.73 0.53 -30.27
C THR A 346 0.37 -0.96 -30.16
N GLY A 347 0.90 -1.66 -29.15
CA GLY A 347 0.58 -3.07 -28.91
C GLY A 347 0.71 -3.45 -27.44
N GLY A 348 -0.26 -4.23 -26.95
CA GLY A 348 -0.35 -4.66 -25.55
C GLY A 348 -0.59 -3.49 -24.58
N GLY A 349 -0.07 -3.63 -23.36
CA GLY A 349 -0.11 -2.59 -22.34
C GLY A 349 -1.47 -2.35 -21.70
N GLU A 350 -2.43 -3.26 -21.86
CA GLU A 350 -3.70 -3.21 -21.14
C GLU A 350 -3.52 -3.15 -19.62
N THR A 351 -4.53 -2.64 -18.93
CA THR A 351 -4.68 -2.85 -17.49
C THR A 351 -5.69 -3.97 -17.29
N VAL A 352 -5.24 -5.09 -16.74
CA VAL A 352 -6.07 -6.28 -16.53
C VAL A 352 -6.59 -6.31 -15.10
N PHE A 353 -7.84 -6.72 -14.94
CA PHE A 353 -8.46 -7.09 -13.67
C PHE A 353 -8.83 -8.58 -13.79
N PRO A 354 -7.95 -9.50 -13.35
CA PRO A 354 -8.07 -10.92 -13.69
C PRO A 354 -9.39 -11.55 -13.23
N VAL A 355 -9.91 -11.09 -12.09
CA VAL A 355 -11.11 -11.64 -11.43
C VAL A 355 -12.30 -10.69 -11.42
N ALA A 356 -12.31 -9.67 -12.30
CA ALA A 356 -13.43 -8.72 -12.37
C ALA A 356 -14.79 -9.42 -12.54
N ASP A 357 -15.76 -9.01 -11.72
CA ASP A 357 -17.13 -9.54 -11.59
C ASP A 357 -17.21 -11.07 -11.48
N ASN A 358 -16.12 -11.74 -11.09
CA ASN A 358 -16.13 -13.18 -10.90
C ASN A 358 -17.13 -13.56 -9.80
N ARG A 359 -17.76 -14.74 -9.90
CA ARG A 359 -18.81 -15.13 -8.93
C ARG A 359 -18.26 -15.21 -7.51
N THR A 360 -17.09 -15.82 -7.38
CA THR A 360 -16.35 -16.01 -6.12
C THR A 360 -14.91 -15.55 -6.33
N TYR A 361 -14.27 -15.17 -5.23
CA TYR A 361 -12.82 -15.01 -5.17
C TYR A 361 -12.28 -16.27 -4.49
N ASP A 362 -11.39 -16.99 -5.18
CA ASP A 362 -10.75 -18.19 -4.67
C ASP A 362 -9.31 -18.21 -5.19
N GLU A 363 -8.35 -18.03 -4.28
CA GLU A 363 -6.92 -17.99 -4.62
C GLU A 363 -6.46 -19.27 -5.30
N MET A 364 -7.03 -20.43 -4.94
CA MET A 364 -6.71 -21.72 -5.54
C MET A 364 -7.13 -21.80 -7.01
N SER A 365 -8.11 -21.01 -7.41
CA SER A 365 -8.54 -20.90 -8.82
C SER A 365 -7.73 -19.87 -9.61
N LEU A 366 -7.14 -18.90 -8.92
CA LEU A 366 -6.30 -17.83 -9.48
C LEU A 366 -4.91 -18.35 -9.85
N ILE A 367 -4.38 -19.28 -9.06
CA ILE A 367 -3.03 -19.84 -9.18
C ILE A 367 -3.16 -21.34 -9.36
N GLN A 368 -3.03 -21.78 -10.60
CA GLN A 368 -2.96 -23.19 -10.97
C GLN A 368 -1.53 -23.51 -11.43
N ASP A 369 -1.16 -24.79 -11.39
CA ASP A 369 0.21 -25.22 -11.70
C ASP A 369 0.64 -24.84 -13.13
N ASP A 370 -0.31 -24.73 -14.07
CA ASP A 370 -0.10 -24.35 -15.47
C ASP A 370 -0.52 -22.91 -15.81
N VAL A 371 -1.32 -22.26 -14.95
CA VAL A 371 -1.86 -20.91 -15.18
C VAL A 371 -1.88 -20.11 -13.89
N ASP A 372 -1.00 -19.12 -13.80
CA ASP A 372 -1.09 -18.05 -12.80
C ASP A 372 -1.74 -16.81 -13.42
N LEU A 373 -3.01 -16.52 -13.08
CA LEU A 373 -3.72 -15.36 -13.62
C LEU A 373 -3.12 -14.01 -13.20
N ARG A 374 -2.19 -14.00 -12.23
CA ARG A 374 -1.42 -12.80 -11.85
C ARG A 374 -0.24 -12.54 -12.79
N ASP A 375 0.15 -13.53 -13.60
CA ASP A 375 1.17 -13.37 -14.63
C ASP A 375 0.66 -12.53 -15.80
N THR A 376 0.92 -11.23 -15.75
CA THR A 376 0.49 -10.27 -16.78
C THR A 376 1.35 -10.29 -18.05
N ARG A 377 2.41 -11.11 -18.07
CA ARG A 377 3.20 -11.36 -19.29
C ARG A 377 2.61 -12.51 -20.10
N ARG A 378 2.13 -13.55 -19.42
CA ARG A 378 1.67 -14.80 -20.06
C ARG A 378 0.16 -14.92 -20.18
N HIS A 379 -0.61 -14.39 -19.22
CA HIS A 379 -2.03 -14.75 -19.03
C HIS A 379 -2.98 -13.56 -18.99
N CYS A 380 -2.55 -12.38 -19.46
CA CYS A 380 -3.42 -11.22 -19.55
C CYS A 380 -4.69 -11.46 -20.37
N ASP A 381 -4.61 -12.28 -21.43
CA ASP A 381 -5.72 -12.68 -22.29
C ASP A 381 -6.79 -13.52 -21.59
N LYS A 382 -6.42 -14.23 -20.51
CA LYS A 382 -7.30 -15.06 -19.69
C LYS A 382 -8.03 -14.28 -18.58
N GLY A 383 -7.61 -13.06 -18.26
CA GLY A 383 -8.28 -12.22 -17.27
C GLY A 383 -9.71 -11.84 -17.67
N ASN A 384 -10.61 -11.69 -16.70
CA ASN A 384 -12.01 -11.38 -16.94
C ASN A 384 -12.26 -10.02 -17.60
N LEU A 385 -11.46 -9.00 -17.23
CA LEU A 385 -11.61 -7.64 -17.77
C LEU A 385 -10.24 -7.05 -18.12
N ARG A 386 -10.16 -6.42 -19.29
CA ARG A 386 -8.98 -5.67 -19.76
C ARG A 386 -9.40 -4.28 -20.23
N VAL A 387 -8.75 -3.26 -19.69
CA VAL A 387 -8.92 -1.88 -20.14
C VAL A 387 -7.78 -1.53 -21.10
N LYS A 388 -8.13 -1.21 -22.36
CA LYS A 388 -7.16 -0.79 -23.37
C LYS A 388 -6.72 0.67 -23.12
N PRO A 389 -5.41 0.99 -23.14
CA PRO A 389 -4.93 2.36 -22.99
C PRO A 389 -5.45 3.24 -24.13
N ARG A 390 -6.13 4.32 -23.76
CA ARG A 390 -6.58 5.36 -24.67
C ARG A 390 -6.23 6.70 -24.08
N GLN A 391 -5.42 7.48 -24.78
CA GLN A 391 -4.95 8.78 -24.34
C GLN A 391 -6.10 9.64 -23.80
N GLY A 392 -5.87 10.27 -22.65
CA GLY A 392 -6.84 11.13 -21.98
C GLY A 392 -7.90 10.40 -21.17
N THR A 393 -8.03 9.08 -21.31
CA THR A 393 -8.99 8.29 -20.54
C THR A 393 -8.52 8.12 -19.10
N ALA A 394 -9.41 8.35 -18.15
CA ALA A 394 -9.21 7.96 -16.75
C ALA A 394 -10.01 6.69 -16.46
N VAL A 395 -9.42 5.76 -15.71
CA VAL A 395 -10.15 4.70 -15.02
C VAL A 395 -9.90 4.82 -13.53
N PHE A 396 -10.91 4.55 -12.73
CA PHE A 396 -10.77 4.60 -11.28
C PHE A 396 -11.60 3.54 -10.60
N TRP A 397 -11.09 3.05 -9.47
CA TRP A 397 -11.76 2.04 -8.66
C TRP A 397 -11.50 2.27 -7.18
N TYR A 398 -12.27 1.57 -6.36
CA TYR A 398 -12.11 1.53 -4.92
C TYR A 398 -11.31 0.27 -4.54
N ASN A 399 -10.29 0.43 -3.69
CA ASN A 399 -9.45 -0.70 -3.23
C ASN A 399 -10.04 -1.40 -1.99
N TYR A 400 -11.05 -0.81 -1.38
CA TYR A 400 -11.70 -1.30 -0.16
C TYR A 400 -13.20 -1.46 -0.35
N LEU A 401 -13.77 -2.41 0.37
CA LEU A 401 -15.20 -2.56 0.61
C LEU A 401 -15.69 -1.49 1.60
N PRO A 402 -16.98 -1.14 1.58
CA PRO A 402 -17.57 -0.29 2.64
C PRO A 402 -17.69 -1.06 3.96
N ASP A 403 -17.47 -0.38 5.08
CA ASP A 403 -17.66 -0.94 6.44
C ASP A 403 -19.15 -1.02 6.89
N GLY A 404 -20.07 -0.49 6.08
CA GLY A 404 -21.49 -0.37 6.40
C GLY A 404 -21.87 0.85 7.25
N GLN A 405 -20.90 1.65 7.72
CA GLN A 405 -21.09 2.87 8.51
C GLN A 405 -20.58 4.14 7.81
N GLY A 406 -20.16 3.99 6.55
CA GLY A 406 -19.71 5.10 5.70
C GLY A 406 -18.21 5.36 5.81
N TRP A 407 -17.42 4.36 6.18
CA TRP A 407 -15.95 4.42 6.20
C TRP A 407 -15.33 3.25 5.42
N VAL A 408 -14.01 3.10 5.55
CA VAL A 408 -13.20 2.05 4.92
C VAL A 408 -13.40 0.72 5.67
N GLY A 409 -13.80 -0.32 4.96
CA GLY A 409 -13.87 -1.70 5.46
C GLY A 409 -12.64 -2.52 5.03
N ASP A 410 -12.85 -3.81 4.78
CA ASP A 410 -11.80 -4.73 4.32
C ASP A 410 -11.34 -4.42 2.89
N VAL A 411 -10.14 -4.87 2.52
CA VAL A 411 -9.63 -4.80 1.15
C VAL A 411 -10.60 -5.53 0.22
N ASP A 412 -10.87 -4.95 -0.95
CA ASP A 412 -11.63 -5.61 -1.99
C ASP A 412 -10.66 -6.48 -2.82
N ASP A 413 -10.61 -7.79 -2.57
CA ASP A 413 -9.71 -8.72 -3.27
C ASP A 413 -9.93 -8.73 -4.80
N TYR A 414 -11.13 -8.34 -5.25
CA TYR A 414 -11.41 -8.22 -6.68
C TYR A 414 -10.67 -7.03 -7.32
N SER A 415 -10.15 -6.10 -6.52
CA SER A 415 -9.28 -4.99 -6.97
C SER A 415 -7.91 -5.44 -7.47
N LEU A 416 -7.61 -6.74 -7.40
CA LEU A 416 -6.45 -7.35 -8.04
C LEU A 416 -6.36 -6.90 -9.50
N HIS A 417 -5.27 -6.21 -9.83
CA HIS A 417 -5.06 -5.65 -11.15
C HIS A 417 -3.58 -5.61 -11.51
N GLY A 418 -3.27 -5.52 -12.80
CA GLY A 418 -1.88 -5.43 -13.26
C GLY A 418 -1.72 -4.75 -14.61
N GLY A 419 -0.48 -4.41 -14.93
CA GLY A 419 -0.09 -3.86 -16.23
C GLY A 419 0.38 -4.97 -17.16
N CYS A 420 -0.39 -5.26 -18.20
CA CYS A 420 -0.02 -6.24 -19.21
C CYS A 420 1.27 -5.85 -19.95
N LEU A 421 1.94 -6.87 -20.47
CA LEU A 421 3.12 -6.73 -21.31
C LEU A 421 2.89 -5.70 -22.44
N VAL A 422 3.78 -4.71 -22.53
CA VAL A 422 3.82 -3.82 -23.70
C VAL A 422 4.57 -4.52 -24.81
N THR A 423 3.87 -4.92 -25.86
CA THR A 423 4.45 -5.69 -26.97
C THR A 423 5.04 -4.80 -28.05
N ARG A 424 4.53 -3.56 -28.22
CA ARG A 424 5.08 -2.57 -29.15
C ARG A 424 4.92 -1.15 -28.63
N GLY A 425 5.99 -0.37 -28.71
CA GLY A 425 6.00 1.05 -28.33
C GLY A 425 6.15 1.27 -26.83
N THR A 426 5.58 2.35 -26.31
CA THR A 426 5.70 2.72 -24.88
C THR A 426 4.34 3.06 -24.30
N LYS A 427 4.08 2.65 -23.05
CA LYS A 427 2.91 3.03 -22.27
C LYS A 427 3.30 4.06 -21.22
N TRP A 428 2.62 5.20 -21.24
CA TRP A 428 2.69 6.23 -20.22
C TRP A 428 1.36 6.29 -19.48
N ILE A 429 1.43 6.22 -18.16
CA ILE A 429 0.29 6.39 -17.27
C ILE A 429 0.64 7.36 -16.15
N ALA A 430 -0.38 7.91 -15.51
CA ALA A 430 -0.24 8.52 -14.20
C ALA A 430 -1.28 7.96 -13.24
N ASN A 431 -0.92 7.74 -11.98
CA ASN A 431 -1.83 7.29 -10.93
C ASN A 431 -1.90 8.34 -9.82
N ASN A 432 -3.12 8.59 -9.37
CA ASN A 432 -3.42 9.40 -8.21
C ASN A 432 -4.09 8.49 -7.18
N TRP A 433 -3.38 8.22 -6.10
CA TRP A 433 -3.89 7.43 -4.98
C TRP A 433 -4.52 8.37 -3.96
N ILE A 434 -5.72 8.03 -3.51
CA ILE A 434 -6.44 8.83 -2.53
C ILE A 434 -6.33 8.13 -1.18
N ASN A 435 -5.54 8.67 -0.27
CA ASN A 435 -5.21 8.02 0.98
C ASN A 435 -6.23 8.33 2.09
N VAL A 436 -6.74 7.27 2.72
CA VAL A 436 -7.62 7.36 3.88
C VAL A 436 -7.22 6.29 4.88
N ASP A 437 -6.96 6.69 6.13
CA ASP A 437 -6.69 5.72 7.20
C ASP A 437 -7.97 4.92 7.52
N PRO A 438 -7.91 3.58 7.58
CA PRO A 438 -9.05 2.76 7.99
C PRO A 438 -9.58 3.14 9.39
N SER A 439 -8.74 3.67 10.27
CA SER A 439 -9.19 4.31 11.51
C SER A 439 -9.62 5.75 11.26
N ARG A 440 -10.94 5.98 11.27
CA ARG A 440 -11.54 7.32 11.17
C ARG A 440 -11.01 8.30 12.22
N ALA A 441 -10.71 7.81 13.43
CA ALA A 441 -10.16 8.63 14.50
C ALA A 441 -8.72 9.10 14.19
N ARG A 442 -7.86 8.19 13.68
CA ARG A 442 -6.49 8.55 13.27
C ARG A 442 -6.50 9.52 12.09
N GLN A 443 -7.37 9.28 11.10
CA GLN A 443 -7.55 10.21 9.97
C GLN A 443 -7.97 11.62 10.45
N ALA A 444 -8.92 11.70 11.39
CA ALA A 444 -9.39 12.99 11.92
C ALA A 444 -8.28 13.76 12.65
N LEU A 445 -7.50 13.06 13.48
CA LEU A 445 -6.36 13.66 14.18
C LEU A 445 -5.29 14.15 13.20
N PHE A 446 -4.94 13.33 12.20
CA PHE A 446 -3.99 13.70 11.16
C PHE A 446 -4.42 14.98 10.42
N GLN A 447 -5.67 15.06 9.96
CA GLN A 447 -6.16 16.24 9.24
C GLN A 447 -6.19 17.50 10.10
N GLN A 448 -6.60 17.37 11.38
CA GLN A 448 -6.58 18.51 12.31
C GLN A 448 -5.16 19.01 12.57
N GLU A 449 -4.20 18.10 12.69
CA GLU A 449 -2.80 18.43 12.95
C GLU A 449 -2.14 19.06 11.73
N MET A 450 -2.40 18.55 10.52
CA MET A 450 -1.93 19.19 9.29
C MET A 450 -2.49 20.60 9.13
N ALA A 451 -3.76 20.82 9.46
CA ALA A 451 -4.36 22.15 9.47
C ALA A 451 -3.82 23.06 10.59
N ARG A 452 -3.33 22.50 11.71
CA ARG A 452 -2.63 23.25 12.77
C ARG A 452 -1.27 23.71 12.27
N LEU A 453 -0.46 22.80 11.73
CA LEU A 453 0.88 23.10 11.20
C LEU A 453 0.83 24.16 10.09
N ALA A 454 -0.13 24.08 9.17
CA ALA A 454 -0.32 25.09 8.13
C ALA A 454 -0.63 26.50 8.68
N ARG A 455 -1.25 26.61 9.86
CA ARG A 455 -1.53 27.89 10.51
C ARG A 455 -0.34 28.44 11.29
N GLU A 456 0.44 27.57 11.90
CA GLU A 456 1.63 27.94 12.69
C GLU A 456 2.81 28.33 11.82
N GLY A 457 2.89 27.78 10.61
CA GLY A 457 3.97 28.03 9.68
C GLY A 457 4.06 29.45 9.11
N GLY A 458 3.00 30.26 9.23
CA GLY A 458 2.91 31.53 8.50
C GLY A 458 2.90 31.35 6.98
N ALA A 459 2.62 32.42 6.23
CA ALA A 459 2.43 32.36 4.77
C ALA A 459 3.65 31.89 3.94
N ASP A 460 4.81 31.67 4.59
CA ASP A 460 6.09 31.33 3.96
C ASP A 460 6.66 29.96 4.35
N SER A 461 6.03 29.20 5.26
CA SER A 461 6.43 27.79 5.47
C SER A 461 5.36 26.84 4.99
N GLN A 462 5.62 26.31 3.79
CA GLN A 462 4.89 25.17 3.26
C GLN A 462 5.13 23.97 4.18
N PRO A 463 4.12 23.10 4.40
CA PRO A 463 4.36 21.80 4.98
C PRO A 463 5.19 20.99 3.97
N GLU A 464 6.52 21.04 4.09
CA GLU A 464 7.42 20.05 3.50
C GLU A 464 6.95 18.67 4.00
N TRP A 465 6.59 17.79 3.07
CA TRP A 465 6.14 16.44 3.37
C TRP A 465 7.22 15.69 4.16
N ALA A 466 6.84 14.74 5.02
CA ALA A 466 7.83 13.86 5.68
C ALA A 466 8.63 13.04 4.66
N LEU A 467 8.01 12.73 3.52
CA LEU A 467 8.69 12.13 2.39
C LEU A 467 9.59 13.19 1.64
N ASP A 468 9.39 14.51 1.76
CA ASP A 468 10.19 15.59 1.09
C ASP A 468 11.61 15.62 1.60
N ARG A 469 11.77 15.40 2.91
CA ARG A 469 13.09 15.25 3.53
C ARG A 469 13.91 14.09 2.95
N ALA A 470 13.27 13.09 2.34
CA ALA A 470 14.00 11.99 1.70
C ALA A 470 14.49 12.32 0.28
N TYR A 471 14.01 13.41 -0.34
CA TYR A 471 14.31 13.78 -1.72
C TYR A 471 14.79 15.24 -1.90
N SER A 472 14.87 16.02 -0.81
CA SER A 472 15.28 17.42 -0.80
C SER A 472 16.73 17.67 -1.24
N ASP A 473 17.58 16.63 -1.25
CA ASP A 473 18.98 16.74 -1.70
C ASP A 473 19.15 16.72 -3.23
N ALA A 474 18.08 16.53 -4.00
CA ALA A 474 18.11 16.69 -5.45
C ALA A 474 17.90 18.17 -5.84
N ARG A 475 18.88 19.03 -5.53
CA ARG A 475 18.91 20.41 -6.03
C ARG A 475 19.14 20.41 -7.54
N VAL A 476 18.15 20.88 -8.29
CA VAL A 476 18.34 21.37 -9.67
C VAL A 476 18.58 22.87 -9.56
N GLU A 477 19.81 23.30 -9.81
CA GLU A 477 20.09 24.70 -10.14
C GLU A 477 19.44 25.00 -11.50
N LEU A 478 18.66 26.09 -11.55
CA LEU A 478 17.92 26.57 -12.72
C LEU A 478 18.81 26.90 -13.92
#